data_AF-A0A6H5K9E3-F1
#
_entry.id   AF-A0A6H5K9E3-F1
#
_cell.length_a   1.000
_cell.length_b   1.000
_cell.length_c   1.000
_cell.angle_alpha   90.00
_cell.angle_beta   90.00
_cell.angle_gamma   90.00
#
_symmetry.space_group_name_H-M   'P 1'
#
loop_
_entity.id
_entity.type
_entity.pdbx_description
1 polymer ?
#
loop_
_entity_poly.entity_id
_entity_poly.type
_entity_poly.pdbx_seq_one_letter_code
_entity_poly.pdbx_strand_id
1 'polypeptide(L)'
;MLAVIRHFQEGRRARVRTNDGQYSEWFEVDQGLRQGCKLAPLLFNLFFAAMLMVAVAEFDKDPKVTTHMVKIGTQAEYTGKKGRSAGKKTTVVTDAEALWAMLYADDAAIVSRSPESLEKMMSVIVRVAGLFGLIASEQRRRSCACCRKGSRNARSRAWCWYVTV
;
A
#
# COMPACT_ATOMS: atom_id res chain seq x y z
N MET A 1 3.63 -15.29 22.16
CA MET A 1 2.69 -14.46 21.38
C MET A 1 1.96 -15.27 20.31
N LEU A 2 2.65 -15.99 19.42
CA LEU A 2 2.02 -16.82 18.37
C LEU A 2 1.06 -17.89 18.90
N ALA A 3 1.38 -18.53 20.03
CA ALA A 3 0.49 -19.53 20.66
C ALA A 3 -0.87 -18.94 21.09
N VAL A 4 -0.89 -17.70 21.58
CA VAL A 4 -2.14 -17.02 21.99
C VAL A 4 -3.01 -16.74 20.76
N ILE A 5 -2.39 -16.31 19.67
CA ILE A 5 -3.10 -16.06 18.39
C ILE A 5 -3.65 -17.37 17.84
N ARG A 6 -2.88 -18.47 17.88
CA ARG A 6 -3.34 -19.79 17.45
C ARG A 6 -4.56 -20.26 18.26
N HIS A 7 -4.46 -20.27 19.59
CA HIS A 7 -5.60 -20.64 20.43
C HIS A 7 -6.83 -19.76 20.23
N PHE A 8 -6.64 -18.46 19.96
CA PHE A 8 -7.76 -17.57 19.66
C PHE A 8 -8.45 -17.89 18.31
N GLN A 9 -7.70 -18.49 17.38
CA GLN A 9 -8.16 -18.84 16.04
C GLN A 9 -8.42 -20.36 15.86
N GLU A 10 -8.27 -21.18 16.91
CA GLU A 10 -8.56 -22.61 16.87
C GLU A 10 -10.05 -22.89 17.14
N GLY A 11 -10.55 -24.03 16.66
CA GLY A 11 -11.92 -24.49 16.92
C GLY A 11 -13.02 -23.54 16.42
N ARG A 12 -12.73 -22.72 15.40
CA ARG A 12 -13.70 -21.76 14.87
C ARG A 12 -14.74 -22.50 14.03
N ARG A 13 -16.01 -22.31 14.36
CA ARG A 13 -17.15 -22.82 13.59
C ARG A 13 -18.01 -21.66 13.13
N ALA A 14 -18.61 -21.80 11.95
CA ALA A 14 -19.59 -20.86 11.43
C ALA A 14 -20.81 -21.60 10.91
N ARG A 15 -21.89 -20.85 10.72
CA ARG A 15 -23.10 -21.30 10.03
C ARG A 15 -23.66 -20.13 9.26
N VAL A 16 -24.30 -20.41 8.13
CA VAL A 16 -24.87 -19.40 7.25
C VAL A 16 -26.36 -19.28 7.52
N ARG A 17 -26.88 -18.06 7.61
CA ARG A 17 -28.32 -17.80 7.64
C ARG A 17 -28.82 -17.70 6.20
N THR A 18 -29.78 -18.55 5.83
CA THR A 18 -30.41 -18.50 4.51
C THR A 18 -31.47 -17.40 4.46
N ASN A 19 -31.88 -17.02 3.24
CA ASN A 19 -32.89 -15.98 3.02
C ASN A 19 -34.25 -16.32 3.68
N ASP A 20 -34.55 -17.61 3.80
CA ASP A 20 -35.77 -18.13 4.45
C ASP A 20 -35.68 -18.10 5.98
N GLY A 21 -34.60 -17.52 6.53
CA GLY A 21 -34.38 -17.35 7.97
C GLY A 21 -33.86 -18.59 8.69
N GLN A 22 -33.66 -19.71 7.98
CA GLN A 22 -33.08 -20.93 8.52
C GLN A 22 -31.56 -20.80 8.64
N TYR A 23 -30.96 -21.59 9.52
CA TYR A 23 -29.51 -21.65 9.68
C TYR A 23 -28.98 -22.98 9.15
N SER A 24 -27.83 -22.95 8.49
CA SER A 24 -27.12 -24.16 8.10
C SER A 24 -26.60 -24.92 9.33
N GLU A 25 -26.18 -26.16 9.10
CA GLU A 25 -25.33 -26.88 10.03
C GLU A 25 -24.02 -26.12 10.28
N TRP A 26 -23.42 -26.38 11.44
CA TRP A 26 -22.16 -25.80 11.83
C TRP A 26 -21.00 -26.50 11.13
N PHE A 27 -20.23 -25.74 10.36
CA PHE A 27 -19.00 -26.21 9.73
C PHE A 27 -17.77 -25.52 10.34
N GLU A 28 -16.62 -26.17 10.23
CA GLU A 28 -15.35 -25.60 10.70
C GLU A 28 -14.82 -24.56 9.72
N VAL A 29 -14.22 -23.50 10.27
CA VAL A 29 -13.61 -22.42 9.50
C VAL A 29 -12.12 -22.39 9.82
N ASP A 30 -11.33 -22.96 8.92
CA ASP A 30 -9.88 -23.04 8.99
C ASP A 30 -9.20 -21.81 8.34
N GLN A 31 -9.85 -21.21 7.34
CA GLN A 31 -9.33 -20.05 6.59
C GLN A 31 -10.03 -18.73 6.93
N GLY A 32 -9.29 -17.63 6.78
CA GLY A 32 -9.78 -16.27 7.00
C GLY A 32 -9.82 -15.83 8.47
N LEU A 33 -10.28 -14.60 8.69
CA LEU A 33 -10.42 -13.98 10.01
C LEU A 33 -11.90 -13.74 10.32
N ARG A 34 -12.28 -13.84 11.60
CA ARG A 34 -13.67 -13.61 12.03
C ARG A 34 -14.06 -12.14 11.82
N GLN A 35 -15.11 -11.89 11.03
CA GLN A 35 -15.71 -10.55 10.93
C GLN A 35 -16.25 -10.10 12.30
N GLY A 36 -16.09 -8.82 12.61
CA GLY A 36 -16.47 -8.25 13.92
C GLY A 36 -15.48 -8.55 15.06
N CYS A 37 -14.43 -9.34 14.82
CA CYS A 37 -13.35 -9.51 15.78
C CYS A 37 -12.46 -8.26 15.82
N LYS A 38 -12.31 -7.65 16.99
CA LYS A 38 -11.44 -6.48 17.19
C LYS A 38 -9.96 -6.72 16.84
N LEU A 39 -9.52 -7.98 16.92
CA LEU A 39 -8.14 -8.38 16.63
C LEU A 39 -7.93 -8.71 15.15
N ALA A 40 -8.99 -9.00 14.39
CA ALA A 40 -8.87 -9.38 12.99
C ALA A 40 -8.21 -8.29 12.11
N PRO A 41 -8.57 -7.00 12.21
CA PRO A 41 -7.90 -5.96 11.42
C PRO A 41 -6.40 -5.87 11.69
N LEU A 42 -5.98 -6.07 12.95
CA LEU A 42 -4.56 -6.04 13.33
C LEU A 42 -3.80 -7.23 12.74
N LEU A 43 -4.38 -8.44 12.81
CA LEU A 43 -3.78 -9.65 12.24
C LEU A 43 -3.67 -9.55 10.72
N PHE A 44 -4.70 -9.03 10.05
CA PHE A 44 -4.66 -8.79 8.62
C PHE A 44 -3.55 -7.81 8.25
N ASN A 45 -3.47 -6.66 8.92
CA ASN A 45 -2.43 -5.67 8.64
C ASN A 45 -1.02 -6.23 8.86
N LEU A 46 -0.81 -7.06 9.88
CA LEU A 46 0.47 -7.72 10.13
C LEU A 46 0.83 -8.69 8.99
N PHE A 47 -0.13 -9.50 8.56
CA PHE A 47 0.04 -10.45 7.46
C PHE A 47 0.32 -9.73 6.14
N PHE A 48 -0.45 -8.68 5.85
CA PHE A 48 -0.30 -7.84 4.68
C PHE A 48 1.05 -7.11 4.66
N ALA A 49 1.49 -6.58 5.81
CA ALA A 49 2.82 -5.99 5.93
C ALA A 49 3.95 -7.01 5.63
N ALA A 50 3.82 -8.26 6.10
CA ALA A 50 4.78 -9.31 5.79
C ALA A 50 4.85 -9.62 4.28
N MET A 51 3.70 -9.69 3.62
CA MET A 51 3.61 -9.84 2.17
C MET A 51 4.28 -8.66 1.45
N LEU A 52 4.01 -7.43 1.86
CA LEU A 52 4.58 -6.23 1.24
C LEU A 52 6.09 -6.11 1.47
N MET A 53 6.62 -6.55 2.61
CA MET A 53 8.07 -6.61 2.84
C MET A 53 8.76 -7.50 1.80
N VAL A 54 8.17 -8.66 1.46
CA VAL A 54 8.67 -9.52 0.40
C VAL A 54 8.56 -8.83 -0.97
N ALA A 55 7.45 -8.17 -1.26
CA ALA A 55 7.29 -7.42 -2.51
C ALA A 55 8.32 -6.28 -2.67
N VAL A 56 8.60 -5.53 -1.60
CA VAL A 56 9.62 -4.46 -1.60
C VAL A 56 11.01 -5.02 -1.84
N ALA A 57 11.36 -6.14 -1.19
CA ALA A 57 12.63 -6.81 -1.44
C ALA A 57 12.79 -7.29 -2.89
N GLU A 58 11.68 -7.62 -3.57
CA GLU A 58 11.68 -7.93 -5.01
C GLU A 58 11.83 -6.67 -5.87
N PHE A 59 11.24 -5.54 -5.47
CA PHE A 59 11.39 -4.25 -6.17
C PHE A 59 12.82 -3.75 -6.16
N ASP A 60 13.53 -3.92 -5.04
CA ASP A 60 14.92 -3.46 -4.88
C ASP A 60 15.91 -4.19 -5.80
N LYS A 61 15.53 -5.37 -6.34
CA LYS A 61 16.32 -6.09 -7.34
C LYS A 61 16.31 -5.38 -8.70
N ASP A 62 15.27 -4.60 -8.98
CA ASP A 62 15.08 -3.90 -10.26
C ASP A 62 15.37 -2.39 -10.12
N PRO A 63 16.56 -1.90 -10.52
CA PRO A 63 16.93 -0.49 -10.33
C PRO A 63 16.03 0.49 -11.11
N LYS A 64 15.35 0.00 -12.16
CA LYS A 64 14.35 0.77 -12.90
C LYS A 64 13.15 1.12 -12.01
N VAL A 65 12.65 0.16 -11.22
CA VAL A 65 11.50 0.37 -10.32
C VAL A 65 11.85 1.41 -9.26
N THR A 66 12.97 1.23 -8.57
CA THR A 66 13.45 2.17 -7.54
C THR A 66 13.67 3.58 -8.08
N THR A 67 14.19 3.70 -9.31
CA THR A 67 14.39 5.00 -9.95
C THR A 67 13.05 5.68 -10.26
N HIS A 68 12.04 4.94 -10.67
CA HIS A 68 10.73 5.49 -11.05
C HIS A 68 9.76 5.70 -9.88
N MET A 69 10.13 5.35 -8.64
CA MET A 69 9.34 5.66 -7.45
C MET A 69 9.13 7.17 -7.26
N VAL A 70 8.01 7.52 -6.61
CA VAL A 70 7.65 8.90 -6.34
C VAL A 70 8.41 9.35 -5.09
N LYS A 71 9.26 10.37 -5.20
CA LYS A 71 9.99 10.92 -4.06
C LYS A 71 9.19 12.05 -3.42
N ILE A 72 8.87 11.92 -2.14
CA ILE A 72 8.26 12.98 -1.34
C ILE A 72 9.37 13.55 -0.46
N GLY A 73 9.68 14.82 -0.66
CA GLY A 73 10.61 15.57 0.18
C GLY A 73 9.88 16.72 0.85
N THR A 74 10.24 17.00 2.10
CA THR A 74 9.69 18.14 2.83
C THR A 74 10.45 19.39 2.39
N GLN A 75 9.74 20.38 1.85
CA GLN A 75 10.36 21.63 1.44
C GLN A 75 10.46 22.56 2.66
N ALA A 76 11.63 22.63 3.31
CA ALA A 76 11.90 23.62 4.34
C ALA A 76 12.44 24.90 3.68
N GLU A 77 11.64 25.97 3.69
CA GLU A 77 12.10 27.29 3.26
C GLU A 77 12.84 27.97 4.43
N TYR A 78 14.16 28.14 4.31
CA TYR A 78 14.94 28.93 5.26
C TYR A 78 15.15 30.35 4.71
N THR A 79 14.57 31.36 5.35
CA THR A 79 14.80 32.77 5.02
C THR A 79 15.94 33.31 5.88
N GLY A 80 17.17 33.15 5.40
CA GLY A 80 18.32 33.83 6.01
C GLY A 80 18.23 35.34 5.84
N LYS A 81 18.13 36.10 6.93
CA LYS A 81 18.29 37.56 6.90
C LYS A 81 19.76 37.89 6.65
N LYS A 82 20.13 38.28 5.43
CA LYS A 82 21.34 39.08 5.18
C LYS A 82 20.92 40.46 4.68
N GLY A 83 21.59 41.49 5.22
CA GLY A 83 21.24 42.89 5.03
C GLY A 83 21.20 43.34 3.57
N ARG A 84 20.40 44.38 3.31
CA ARG A 84 20.34 45.27 2.13
C ARG A 84 20.92 44.70 0.82
N SER A 85 20.44 43.55 0.38
CA SER A 85 20.47 43.05 -1.00
C SER A 85 19.50 41.87 -1.06
N ALA A 86 18.64 41.84 -2.08
CA ALA A 86 17.50 40.93 -2.20
C ALA A 86 17.83 39.49 -1.77
N GLY A 87 17.18 39.01 -0.71
CA GLY A 87 17.45 37.72 -0.11
C GLY A 87 17.24 36.56 -1.09
N LYS A 88 18.31 35.80 -1.35
CA LYS A 88 18.25 34.58 -2.18
C LYS A 88 17.54 33.49 -1.38
N LYS A 89 16.28 33.19 -1.74
CA LYS A 89 15.53 32.05 -1.18
C LYS A 89 16.29 30.77 -1.50
N THR A 90 16.90 30.16 -0.49
CA THR A 90 17.57 28.86 -0.64
C THR A 90 16.60 27.80 -0.13
N THR A 91 15.99 27.06 -1.06
CA THR A 91 15.17 25.90 -0.72
C THR A 91 16.11 24.74 -0.45
N VAL A 92 16.19 24.31 0.81
CA VAL A 92 16.88 23.07 1.16
C VAL A 92 15.82 21.98 1.20
N VAL A 93 15.90 21.01 0.28
CA VAL A 93 15.04 19.82 0.32
C VAL A 93 15.76 18.80 1.20
N THR A 94 15.25 18.59 2.40
CA THR A 94 15.71 17.54 3.31
C THR A 94 14.85 16.29 3.16
N ASP A 95 15.54 15.15 3.06
CA ASP A 95 15.07 13.76 3.06
C ASP A 95 13.92 13.42 2.11
N ALA A 96 14.29 12.77 1.00
CA ALA A 96 13.36 12.30 -0.01
C ALA A 96 13.00 10.82 0.26
N GLU A 97 11.86 10.58 0.90
CA GLU A 97 11.32 9.23 1.05
C GLU A 97 10.64 8.77 -0.24
N ALA A 98 10.83 7.50 -0.60
CA ALA A 98 10.22 6.91 -1.79
C ALA A 98 8.82 6.39 -1.45
N LEU A 99 7.79 7.07 -1.94
CA LEU A 99 6.41 6.61 -1.94
C LEU A 99 6.17 5.70 -3.16
N TRP A 100 5.73 4.48 -2.88
CA TRP A 100 5.38 3.48 -3.90
C TRP A 100 3.98 2.90 -3.70
N ALA A 101 3.43 2.94 -2.48
CA ALA A 101 2.07 2.51 -2.19
C ALA A 101 1.39 3.37 -1.13
N MET A 102 0.08 3.51 -1.24
CA MET A 102 -0.81 4.00 -0.19
C MET A 102 -1.77 2.86 0.15
N LEU A 103 -1.82 2.46 1.43
CA LEU A 103 -2.52 1.25 1.85
C LEU A 103 -3.67 1.62 2.79
N TYR A 104 -4.82 0.98 2.60
CA TYR A 104 -5.97 1.08 3.48
C TYR A 104 -6.70 -0.26 3.53
N ALA A 105 -6.62 -0.96 4.66
CA ALA A 105 -7.13 -2.33 4.78
C ALA A 105 -6.62 -3.22 3.62
N ASP A 106 -7.52 -3.85 2.87
CA ASP A 106 -7.26 -4.69 1.70
C ASP A 106 -6.98 -3.89 0.41
N ASP A 107 -7.26 -2.59 0.40
CA ASP A 107 -7.00 -1.72 -0.73
C ASP A 107 -5.57 -1.16 -0.72
N ALA A 108 -4.88 -1.30 -1.84
CA ALA A 108 -3.58 -0.69 -2.08
C ALA A 108 -3.57 0.11 -3.38
N ALA A 109 -3.14 1.36 -3.28
CA ALA A 109 -2.90 2.25 -4.42
C ALA A 109 -1.40 2.33 -4.70
N ILE A 110 -0.95 1.67 -5.76
CA ILE A 110 0.46 1.60 -6.16
C ILE A 110 0.78 2.74 -7.10
N VAL A 111 1.87 3.48 -6.84
CA VAL A 111 2.25 4.68 -7.57
C VAL A 111 3.64 4.60 -8.18
N SER A 112 3.78 5.12 -9.41
CA SER A 112 5.04 5.14 -10.16
C SER A 112 5.08 6.33 -11.11
N ARG A 113 6.29 6.80 -11.45
CA ARG A 113 6.49 7.82 -12.49
C ARG A 113 6.51 7.24 -13.92
N SER A 114 6.68 5.93 -14.07
CA SER A 114 6.66 5.22 -15.35
C SER A 114 5.55 4.16 -15.37
N PRO A 115 4.78 4.05 -16.47
CA PRO A 115 3.77 3.02 -16.62
C PRO A 115 4.39 1.62 -16.71
N GLU A 116 5.56 1.46 -17.35
CA GLU A 116 6.23 0.15 -17.46
C GLU A 116 6.68 -0.36 -16.08
N SER A 117 7.15 0.55 -15.23
CA SER A 117 7.56 0.20 -13.87
C SER A 117 6.36 -0.15 -13.00
N LEU A 118 5.21 0.50 -13.22
CA LEU A 118 3.98 0.21 -12.50
C LEU A 118 3.43 -1.18 -12.82
N GLU A 119 3.44 -1.56 -14.10
CA GLU A 119 3.01 -2.89 -14.55
C GLU A 119 3.88 -4.00 -13.93
N LYS A 120 5.20 -3.78 -13.88
CA LYS A 120 6.12 -4.70 -13.18
C LYS A 120 5.84 -4.80 -11.70
N MET A 121 5.65 -3.65 -11.02
CA MET A 121 5.32 -3.62 -9.60
C MET A 121 4.02 -4.39 -9.33
N MET A 122 3.00 -4.20 -10.17
CA MET A 122 1.74 -4.93 -10.05
C MET A 122 1.92 -6.43 -10.25
N SER A 123 2.66 -6.85 -11.29
CA SER A 123 2.94 -8.28 -11.54
C SER A 123 3.63 -8.95 -10.36
N VAL A 124 4.59 -8.26 -9.73
CA VAL A 124 5.25 -8.75 -8.51
C VAL A 124 4.28 -8.84 -7.34
N ILE A 125 3.43 -7.84 -7.10
CA ILE A 125 2.43 -7.88 -6.01
C ILE A 125 1.45 -9.02 -6.21
N VAL A 126 0.89 -9.21 -7.40
CA VAL A 126 -0.04 -10.30 -7.71
C VAL A 126 0.63 -11.67 -7.49
N ARG A 127 1.89 -11.82 -7.93
CA ARG A 127 2.67 -13.03 -7.71
C ARG A 127 2.90 -13.30 -6.22
N VAL A 128 3.34 -12.29 -5.47
CA VAL A 128 3.61 -12.44 -4.03
C VAL A 128 2.31 -12.69 -3.26
N ALA A 129 1.21 -12.01 -3.59
CA ALA A 129 -0.11 -12.27 -3.02
C ALA A 129 -0.51 -13.74 -3.21
N GLY A 130 -0.32 -14.29 -4.41
CA GLY A 130 -0.56 -15.71 -4.68
C GLY A 130 0.29 -16.67 -3.83
N LEU A 131 1.55 -16.34 -3.55
CA LEU A 131 2.40 -17.13 -2.63
C LEU A 131 1.91 -17.10 -1.18
N PHE A 132 1.25 -16.01 -0.78
CA PHE A 132 0.63 -15.86 0.54
C PHE A 132 -0.81 -16.40 0.59
N GLY A 133 -1.33 -16.96 -0.50
CA GLY A 133 -2.69 -17.50 -0.58
C GLY A 133 -3.79 -16.43 -0.66
N LEU A 134 -3.44 -15.21 -1.06
CA LEU A 134 -4.36 -14.11 -1.30
C LEU A 134 -4.69 -13.98 -2.79
N ILE A 135 -5.89 -13.50 -3.11
CA ILE A 135 -6.35 -13.31 -4.49
C ILE A 135 -6.40 -11.82 -4.77
N ALA A 136 -5.37 -11.31 -5.43
CA ALA A 136 -5.34 -9.91 -5.84
C ALA A 136 -6.28 -9.67 -7.04
N SER A 137 -7.24 -8.77 -6.87
CA SER A 137 -8.08 -8.24 -7.95
C SER A 137 -7.53 -6.89 -8.43
N GLU A 138 -7.28 -6.78 -9.73
CA GLU A 138 -6.71 -5.57 -10.33
C GLU A 138 -7.82 -4.63 -10.84
N GLN A 139 -7.83 -3.38 -10.37
CA GLN A 139 -8.65 -2.32 -10.95
C GLN A 139 -7.75 -1.25 -11.57
N ARG A 140 -7.58 -1.33 -12.91
CA ARG A 140 -6.74 -0.40 -13.67
C ARG A 140 -7.42 0.96 -13.82
N ARG A 141 -6.95 1.97 -13.07
CA ARG A 141 -7.18 3.40 -13.38
C ARG A 141 -5.93 4.03 -13.97
N ARG A 142 -6.08 4.94 -14.94
CA ARG A 142 -4.97 5.38 -15.82
C ARG A 142 -4.32 6.72 -15.46
N SER A 143 -4.67 7.42 -14.38
CA SER A 143 -3.94 8.64 -14.01
C SER A 143 -4.22 9.13 -12.58
N CYS A 144 -3.15 9.38 -11.81
CA CYS A 144 -3.20 10.27 -10.65
C CYS A 144 -2.26 11.45 -10.91
N ALA A 145 -2.80 12.66 -11.05
CA ALA A 145 -1.98 13.85 -11.18
C ALA A 145 -1.46 14.28 -9.80
N CYS A 146 -0.20 13.96 -9.48
CA CYS A 146 0.47 14.53 -8.31
C CYS A 146 1.01 15.94 -8.66
N CYS A 147 0.29 16.98 -8.23
CA CYS A 147 0.72 18.37 -8.37
C CYS A 147 1.66 18.77 -7.23
N ARG A 148 2.80 19.38 -7.57
CA ARG A 148 3.70 20.02 -6.61
C ARG A 148 3.00 21.25 -6.01
N LYS A 149 2.81 21.32 -4.69
CA LYS A 149 2.27 22.52 -4.02
C LYS A 149 3.12 23.74 -4.41
N GLY A 150 2.50 24.76 -5.01
CA GLY A 150 3.15 26.03 -5.36
C GLY A 150 3.51 26.25 -6.84
N SER A 151 3.34 25.25 -7.73
CA SER A 151 3.54 25.45 -9.17
C SER A 151 2.26 25.13 -9.94
N ARG A 152 1.61 26.16 -10.51
CA ARG A 152 0.44 25.98 -11.39
C ARG A 152 0.78 25.24 -12.70
N ASN A 153 2.07 25.07 -13.03
CA ASN A 153 2.53 24.54 -14.33
C ASN A 153 3.46 23.31 -14.28
N ALA A 154 3.90 22.83 -13.11
CA ALA A 154 4.70 21.62 -13.02
C ALA A 154 3.81 20.37 -12.87
N ARG A 155 3.21 19.91 -13.97
CA ARG A 155 2.54 18.60 -14.01
C ARG A 155 3.59 17.48 -14.05
N SER A 156 4.10 17.04 -12.91
CA SER A 156 4.68 15.70 -12.83
C SER A 156 3.54 14.70 -12.89
N ARG A 157 3.38 14.01 -14.03
CA ARG A 157 2.40 12.92 -14.14
C ARG A 157 2.95 11.70 -13.39
N ALA A 158 2.17 11.21 -12.43
CA ALA A 158 2.38 9.90 -11.84
C ALA A 158 1.26 8.97 -12.32
N TRP A 159 1.58 7.69 -12.39
CA TRP A 159 0.64 6.62 -12.70
C TRP A 159 0.29 5.94 -11.39
N CYS A 160 -0.98 5.60 -11.22
CA CYS A 160 -1.49 4.98 -10.00
C CYS A 160 -2.47 3.87 -10.37
N TRP A 161 -2.25 2.66 -9.88
CA TRP A 161 -3.15 1.51 -10.03
C TRP A 161 -3.68 1.08 -8.67
N TYR A 162 -4.93 0.64 -8.63
CA TYR A 162 -5.56 0.11 -7.44
C TYR A 162 -5.56 -1.41 -7.50
N VAL A 163 -5.18 -2.04 -6.41
CA VAL A 163 -5.28 -3.48 -6.20
C VAL A 163 -5.98 -3.72 -4.87
N THR A 164 -6.94 -4.63 -4.88
CA THR A 164 -7.62 -5.11 -3.68
C THR A 164 -7.22 -6.57 -3.50
N VAL A 165 -6.73 -6.93 -2.31
CA VAL A 165 -6.06 -8.22 -2.03
C VAL A 165 -6.86 -9.11 -1.09
#